data_AF-A0A0A9DB19-F1
#
_entry.id   AF-A0A0A9DB19-F1
#
_cell.length_a   1.000
_cell.length_b   1.000
_cell.length_c   1.000
_cell.angle_alpha   90.00
_cell.angle_beta   90.00
_cell.angle_gamma   90.00
#
_symmetry.space_group_name_H-M   'P 1'
#
loop_
_entity.id
_entity.type
_entity.pdbx_description
1 polymer ?
#
loop_
_entity_poly.entity_id
_entity_poly.type
_entity_poly.pdbx_seq_one_letter_code
_entity_poly.pdbx_strand_id
1 'polypeptide(L)'
;MCDVFSVTYHVPKLKKEDAKKVLQHLNVFDEGDLDAAAEALDDMPIKKLYTLVEMSAQGPTGGSAEAIYAGEEKIDINHFFSILSDIIRY
;
A
#
# COMPACT_ATOMS: atom_id res chain seq x y z
N MET A 1 -18.76 -20.59 -22.27
CA MET A 1 -18.23 -19.37 -22.92
C MET A 1 -16.93 -18.97 -22.24
N CYS A 2 -15.80 -19.48 -22.72
CA CYS A 2 -14.44 -19.02 -22.39
C CYS A 2 -13.56 -18.86 -23.65
N ASP A 3 -14.05 -19.20 -24.84
CA ASP A 3 -13.33 -19.14 -26.13
C ASP A 3 -13.22 -17.73 -26.77
N VAL A 4 -13.57 -16.65 -26.07
CA VAL A 4 -13.51 -15.29 -26.64
C VAL A 4 -12.16 -14.59 -26.37
N PHE A 5 -11.45 -14.99 -25.32
CA PHE A 5 -10.18 -14.38 -24.95
C PHE A 5 -9.01 -15.23 -25.44
N SER A 6 -8.16 -14.67 -26.30
CA SER A 6 -6.96 -15.37 -26.80
C SER A 6 -5.91 -15.62 -25.72
N VAL A 7 -5.94 -14.86 -24.62
CA VAL A 7 -5.05 -15.02 -23.47
C VAL A 7 -5.79 -14.64 -22.20
N THR A 8 -5.58 -15.41 -21.14
CA THR A 8 -5.98 -15.04 -19.77
C THR A 8 -4.71 -14.77 -18.96
N TYR A 9 -4.61 -13.59 -18.36
CA TYR A 9 -3.51 -13.25 -17.46
C TYR A 9 -3.98 -13.32 -16.01
N HIS A 10 -3.31 -14.15 -15.22
CA HIS A 10 -3.50 -14.18 -13.78
C HIS A 10 -2.66 -13.08 -13.14
N VAL A 11 -3.29 -12.13 -12.45
CA VAL A 11 -2.60 -11.12 -11.64
C VAL A 11 -2.52 -11.66 -10.22
N PRO A 12 -1.33 -12.11 -9.76
CA PRO A 12 -1.20 -12.64 -8.41
C PRO A 12 -1.37 -11.55 -7.37
N LYS A 13 -1.77 -11.96 -6.17
CA LYS A 13 -1.67 -11.12 -4.98
C LYS A 13 -0.21 -10.85 -4.65
N LEU A 14 0.07 -9.71 -4.02
CA LEU A 14 1.39 -9.38 -3.54
C LEU A 14 1.82 -10.36 -2.45
N LYS A 15 3.08 -10.75 -2.50
CA LYS A 15 3.79 -11.31 -1.34
C LYS A 15 4.53 -10.21 -0.62
N LYS A 16 4.81 -10.40 0.66
CA LYS A 16 5.55 -9.46 1.51
C LYS A 16 6.75 -8.84 0.80
N GLU A 17 7.61 -9.66 0.18
CA GLU A 17 8.82 -9.19 -0.50
C GLU A 17 8.53 -8.23 -1.66
N ASP A 18 7.45 -8.49 -2.42
CA ASP A 18 7.06 -7.62 -3.52
C ASP A 18 6.34 -6.36 -3.01
N ALA A 19 5.54 -6.47 -1.94
CA ALA A 19 4.98 -5.31 -1.26
C ALA A 19 6.08 -4.39 -0.74
N LYS A 20 7.14 -4.96 -0.12
CA LYS A 20 8.31 -4.20 0.36
C LYS A 20 8.99 -3.43 -0.76
N LYS A 21 9.22 -4.06 -1.93
CA LYS A 21 9.80 -3.37 -3.10
C LYS A 21 8.94 -2.19 -3.56
N VAL A 22 7.62 -2.36 -3.58
CA VAL A 22 6.69 -1.27 -3.95
C VAL A 22 6.79 -0.14 -2.93
N LEU A 23 6.74 -0.43 -1.63
CA LEU A 23 6.85 0.59 -0.59
C LEU A 23 8.20 1.31 -0.60
N GLN A 24 9.30 0.59 -0.86
CA GLN A 24 10.64 1.15 -1.05
C GLN A 24 10.68 2.09 -2.25
N HIS A 25 10.07 1.71 -3.36
CA HIS A 25 10.01 2.55 -4.56
C HIS A 25 9.20 3.83 -4.31
N LEU A 26 8.13 3.74 -3.54
CA LEU A 26 7.31 4.89 -3.16
C LEU A 26 8.02 5.82 -2.17
N ASN A 27 8.96 5.30 -1.37
CA ASN A 27 9.73 6.07 -0.38
C ASN A 27 8.85 6.86 0.62
N VAL A 28 7.69 6.30 0.97
CA VAL A 28 6.69 6.96 1.83
C VAL A 28 6.75 6.54 3.29
N PHE A 29 7.53 5.52 3.65
CA PHE A 29 7.75 5.05 5.03
C PHE A 29 9.21 5.23 5.44
N ASP A 30 9.44 5.30 6.74
CA ASP A 30 10.78 5.17 7.32
C ASP A 30 11.32 3.74 7.18
N GLU A 31 12.65 3.60 7.10
CA GLU A 31 13.27 2.28 6.89
C GLU A 31 12.93 1.27 7.98
N GLY A 32 12.77 1.71 9.23
CA GLY A 32 12.37 0.87 10.36
C GLY A 32 10.93 0.35 10.28
N ASP A 33 10.07 1.05 9.55
CA ASP A 33 8.64 0.78 9.44
C ASP A 33 8.28 -0.03 8.18
N LEU A 34 9.17 -0.03 7.18
CA LEU A 34 8.96 -0.73 5.90
C LEU A 34 8.65 -2.22 6.07
N ASP A 35 9.36 -2.92 6.95
CA ASP A 35 9.15 -4.36 7.14
C ASP A 35 7.78 -4.67 7.78
N ALA A 36 7.35 -3.84 8.72
CA ALA A 36 6.05 -3.99 9.38
C ALA A 36 4.89 -3.64 8.43
N ALA A 37 5.03 -2.57 7.65
CA ALA A 37 4.05 -2.21 6.63
C ALA A 37 3.96 -3.27 5.53
N ALA A 38 5.08 -3.84 5.09
CA ALA A 38 5.10 -4.91 4.08
C ALA A 38 4.48 -6.21 4.59
N GLU A 39 4.71 -6.59 5.85
CA GLU A 39 4.07 -7.74 6.49
C GLU A 39 2.55 -7.59 6.49
N ALA A 40 2.06 -6.40 6.83
CA ALA A 40 0.63 -6.10 6.87
C ALA A 40 -0.06 -6.21 5.49
N LEU A 41 0.72 -6.11 4.41
CA LEU A 41 0.24 -6.16 3.02
C LEU A 41 0.42 -7.54 2.36
N ASP A 42 0.92 -8.54 3.10
CA ASP A 42 1.08 -9.89 2.55
C ASP A 42 -0.28 -10.49 2.13
N ASP A 43 -0.28 -11.13 0.97
CA ASP A 43 -1.47 -11.72 0.33
C ASP A 43 -2.59 -10.72 -0.02
N MET A 44 -2.26 -9.43 -0.17
CA MET A 44 -3.18 -8.41 -0.65
C MET A 44 -3.09 -8.16 -2.16
N PRO A 45 -4.19 -7.80 -2.83
CA PRO A 45 -4.13 -7.28 -4.20
C PRO A 45 -3.34 -5.97 -4.25
N ILE A 46 -2.53 -5.78 -5.30
CA ILE A 46 -1.74 -4.55 -5.50
C ILE A 46 -2.58 -3.26 -5.46
N LYS A 47 -3.82 -3.32 -5.95
CA LYS A 47 -4.75 -2.19 -5.87
C LYS A 47 -4.99 -1.74 -4.42
N LYS A 48 -5.14 -2.68 -3.47
CA LYS A 48 -5.38 -2.35 -2.06
C LYS A 48 -4.16 -1.67 -1.42
N LEU A 49 -2.95 -2.09 -1.79
CA LEU A 49 -1.71 -1.42 -1.35
C LEU A 49 -1.75 0.06 -1.70
N TYR A 50 -1.99 0.40 -2.98
CA TYR A 50 -2.00 1.79 -3.42
C TYR A 50 -3.10 2.61 -2.73
N THR A 51 -4.30 2.03 -2.55
CA THR A 51 -5.38 2.70 -1.81
C THR A 51 -5.00 2.99 -0.36
N LEU A 52 -4.40 2.03 0.34
CA LEU A 52 -3.96 2.22 1.74
C LEU A 52 -2.89 3.30 1.85
N VAL A 53 -1.90 3.26 0.97
CA VAL A 53 -0.83 4.26 0.93
C VAL A 53 -1.38 5.65 0.64
N GLU A 54 -2.29 5.78 -0.34
CA GLU A 54 -2.92 7.05 -0.68
C GLU A 54 -3.72 7.65 0.48
N MET A 55 -4.55 6.83 1.13
CA MET A 55 -5.33 7.27 2.30
C MET A 55 -4.42 7.64 3.47
N SER A 56 -3.33 6.90 3.68
CA SER A 56 -2.39 7.17 4.77
C SER A 56 -1.54 8.42 4.50
N ALA A 57 -1.20 8.68 3.23
CA ALA A 57 -0.43 9.85 2.82
C ALA A 57 -1.24 11.16 2.95
N GLN A 58 -2.56 11.12 2.74
CA GLN A 58 -3.41 12.31 2.89
C GLN A 58 -3.45 12.83 4.34
N GLY A 59 -3.20 11.95 5.31
CA GLY A 59 -3.26 12.27 6.74
C GLY A 59 -4.69 12.59 7.22
N PRO A 60 -4.87 12.84 8.52
CA PRO A 60 -6.19 13.02 9.13
C PRO A 60 -6.95 14.26 8.65
N THR A 61 -6.26 15.25 8.09
CA THR A 61 -6.86 16.52 7.63
C THR A 61 -6.80 16.73 6.11
N GLY A 62 -6.28 15.77 5.34
CA GLY A 62 -6.34 15.78 3.87
C GLY A 62 -5.41 16.76 3.17
N GLY A 63 -4.12 16.80 3.55
CA GLY A 63 -3.15 17.73 2.96
C GLY A 63 -1.67 17.30 3.02
N SER A 64 -1.36 16.15 3.61
CA SER A 64 0.03 15.70 3.76
C SER A 64 0.59 14.94 2.54
N ALA A 65 -0.25 14.59 1.58
CA ALA A 65 0.14 13.66 0.52
C ALA A 65 1.29 14.20 -0.35
N GLU A 66 1.29 15.51 -0.63
CA GLU A 66 2.31 16.13 -1.47
C GLU A 66 3.70 16.10 -0.81
N ALA A 67 3.78 16.41 0.49
CA ALA A 67 5.03 16.34 1.25
C ALA A 67 5.55 14.89 1.37
N ILE A 68 4.63 13.93 1.55
CA ILE A 68 4.95 12.49 1.63
C ILE A 68 5.55 11.99 0.31
N TYR A 69 4.91 12.29 -0.83
CA TYR A 69 5.40 11.85 -2.15
C TYR A 69 6.61 12.65 -2.64
N ALA A 70 6.80 13.88 -2.16
CA ALA A 70 8.06 14.63 -2.35
C ALA A 70 9.22 14.07 -1.49
N GLY A 71 8.92 13.18 -0.53
CA GLY A 71 9.89 12.59 0.39
C GLY A 71 10.30 13.51 1.54
N GLU A 72 9.55 14.60 1.77
CA GLU A 72 9.78 15.56 2.86
C GLU A 72 9.22 15.04 4.19
N GLU A 73 8.14 14.26 4.13
CA GLU A 73 7.51 13.60 5.27
C GLU A 73 7.40 12.09 5.05
N LYS A 74 7.13 11.35 6.14
CA LYS A 74 6.87 9.91 6.11
C LYS A 74 5.51 9.61 6.71
N ILE A 75 4.87 8.56 6.19
CA ILE A 75 3.60 8.06 6.70
C ILE A 75 3.86 7.51 8.10
N ASP A 76 3.11 8.01 9.08
CA ASP A 76 3.08 7.42 10.42
C ASP A 76 2.48 6.01 10.33
N ILE A 77 3.26 5.02 10.78
CA ILE A 77 2.85 3.61 10.69
C ILE A 77 1.59 3.31 11.51
N ASN A 78 1.36 4.01 12.62
CA ASN A 78 0.16 3.81 13.44
C ASN A 78 -1.09 4.29 12.69
N HIS A 79 -1.00 5.41 11.98
CA HIS A 79 -2.06 5.92 11.12
C HIS A 79 -2.36 4.95 9.98
N PHE A 80 -1.32 4.40 9.34
CA PHE A 80 -1.48 3.35 8.33
C PHE A 80 -2.24 2.13 8.87
N PHE A 81 -1.87 1.63 10.06
CA PHE A 81 -2.58 0.50 10.69
C PHE A 81 -4.03 0.83 11.07
N SER A 82 -4.32 2.07 11.48
CA SER A 82 -5.69 2.52 11.73
C SER A 82 -6.54 2.41 10.46
N ILE A 83 -6.05 2.92 9.33
CA ILE A 83 -6.75 2.85 8.05
C ILE A 83 -6.90 1.39 7.59
N LEU A 84 -5.86 0.58 7.76
CA LEU A 84 -5.91 -0.84 7.45
C LEU A 84 -7.03 -1.57 8.23
N SER A 85 -7.12 -1.30 9.53
CA SER A 85 -8.17 -1.86 10.38
C SER A 85 -9.56 -1.45 9.89
N ASP A 86 -9.74 -0.20 9.46
CA ASP A 86 -11.03 0.30 8.95
C ASP A 86 -11.43 -0.36 7.62
N ILE A 87 -10.46 -0.61 6.73
CA ILE A 87 -10.71 -1.29 5.44
C ILE A 87 -11.00 -2.78 5.61
N ILE A 88 -10.36 -3.47 6.58
CA ILE A 88 -10.58 -4.90 6.82
C ILE A 88 -11.91 -5.16 7.55
N ARG A 89 -12.40 -4.20 8.33
CA ARG A 89 -13.69 -4.32 9.05
C ARG A 89 -14.93 -4.27 8.15
N TYR A 90 -14.77 -3.88 6.88
CA TYR A 90 -15.82 -3.84 5.85
C TYR A 90 -15.73 -5.04 4.90
#